data_AF-A0A940L8Y4-F1
#
_entry.id   AF-A0A940L8Y4-F1
#
_cell.length_a   1.000
_cell.length_b   1.000
_cell.length_c   1.000
_cell.angle_alpha   90.00
_cell.angle_beta   90.00
_cell.angle_gamma   90.00
#
_symmetry.space_group_name_H-M   'P 1'
#
loop_
_entity.id
_entity.type
_entity.pdbx_description
1 polymer ?
#
loop_
_entity_poly.entity_id
_entity_poly.type
_entity_poly.pdbx_seq_one_letter_code
_entity_poly.pdbx_strand_id
1 'polypeptide(L)'
;AKIWDIRGYYFLSSRPNLEGELAQWASLPEELKEQLKEWLLGMCGNASDETEASCNFSFDQFAANGDLFKYYKWYLRNSKKMYEANFKIESPRDDIYWDSEKNAFISLLRNDSRTDITDALKLNVERAWQGKDWHLELKFTPDAAVHINFQPGSTPYVMGDLINLDPTSPLTEKYTQVAFKHEYGHILGFPDCYVEFYDKKNQVMVIYTIDLTNIMCAQTGQVQQLHFDELRRVYSK
;
A
#
# COMPACT_ATOMS: atom_id res chain seq x y z
N ALA A 1 0.82 -15.37 15.07
CA ALA A 1 1.17 -14.01 14.59
C ALA A 1 1.01 -14.01 13.09
N LYS A 2 0.27 -13.04 12.54
CA LYS A 2 0.07 -12.95 11.09
C LYS A 2 1.40 -12.73 10.40
N ILE A 3 1.64 -13.44 9.30
CA ILE A 3 2.90 -13.39 8.56
C ILE A 3 2.96 -12.14 7.66
N TRP A 4 1.79 -11.56 7.34
CA TRP A 4 1.58 -10.42 6.44
C TRP A 4 2.09 -10.64 5.00
N ASP A 5 2.29 -11.89 4.60
CA ASP A 5 2.67 -12.26 3.23
C ASP A 5 1.47 -12.26 2.25
N ILE A 6 1.16 -11.11 1.68
CA ILE A 6 0.02 -10.94 0.77
C ILE A 6 0.23 -11.56 -0.62
N ARG A 7 1.42 -12.09 -0.94
CA ARG A 7 1.76 -12.62 -2.28
C ARG A 7 0.80 -13.72 -2.71
N GLY A 8 0.37 -14.56 -1.76
CA GLY A 8 -0.57 -15.63 -2.02
C GLY A 8 -1.89 -15.13 -2.62
N TYR A 9 -2.49 -14.09 -2.07
CA TYR A 9 -3.68 -13.49 -2.67
C TYR A 9 -3.37 -12.86 -4.04
N TYR A 10 -2.30 -12.08 -4.14
CA TYR A 10 -1.93 -11.36 -5.36
C TYR A 10 -1.75 -12.31 -6.57
N PHE A 11 -0.95 -13.35 -6.42
CA PHE A 11 -0.65 -14.28 -7.50
C PHE A 11 -1.79 -15.25 -7.80
N LEU A 12 -2.50 -15.74 -6.78
CA LEU A 12 -3.59 -16.69 -7.00
C LEU A 12 -4.83 -16.02 -7.59
N SER A 13 -5.15 -14.78 -7.19
CA SER A 13 -6.33 -14.06 -7.71
C SER A 13 -6.17 -13.59 -9.15
N SER A 14 -4.94 -13.42 -9.64
CA SER A 14 -4.64 -13.03 -11.02
C SER A 14 -4.49 -14.22 -11.99
N ARG A 15 -4.59 -15.46 -11.48
CA ARG A 15 -4.29 -16.68 -12.23
C ARG A 15 -5.52 -17.18 -13.00
N PRO A 16 -5.53 -17.20 -14.36
CA PRO A 16 -6.75 -17.42 -15.14
C PRO A 16 -7.43 -18.79 -14.99
N ASN A 17 -6.66 -19.85 -14.74
CA ASN A 17 -7.18 -21.23 -14.65
C ASN A 17 -6.87 -21.89 -13.29
N LEU A 18 -6.90 -21.12 -12.20
CA LEU A 18 -6.52 -21.64 -10.89
C LEU A 18 -7.35 -22.87 -10.45
N GLU A 19 -8.67 -22.86 -10.70
CA GLU A 19 -9.54 -23.99 -10.35
C GLU A 19 -9.14 -25.27 -11.08
N GLY A 20 -8.89 -25.18 -12.40
CA GLY A 20 -8.46 -26.33 -13.20
C GLY A 20 -7.08 -26.84 -12.78
N GLU A 21 -6.13 -25.93 -12.52
CA GLU A 21 -4.80 -26.29 -12.01
C GLU A 21 -4.90 -27.03 -10.67
N LEU A 22 -5.66 -26.50 -9.71
CA LEU A 22 -5.83 -27.12 -8.38
C LEU A 22 -6.64 -28.42 -8.42
N ALA A 23 -7.59 -28.57 -9.35
CA ALA A 23 -8.31 -29.83 -9.56
C ALA A 23 -7.40 -30.94 -10.14
N GLN A 24 -6.34 -30.55 -10.86
CA GLN A 24 -5.35 -31.45 -11.45
C GLN A 24 -4.05 -31.52 -10.64
N TRP A 25 -4.13 -31.28 -9.33
CA TRP A 25 -2.98 -31.14 -8.44
C TRP A 25 -1.93 -32.23 -8.65
N ALA A 26 -2.33 -33.51 -8.65
CA ALA A 26 -1.41 -34.64 -8.74
C ALA A 26 -0.54 -34.61 -10.01
N SER A 27 -1.08 -34.12 -11.13
CA SER A 27 -0.39 -34.05 -12.43
C SER A 27 0.43 -32.78 -12.66
N LEU A 28 0.36 -31.79 -11.77
CA LEU A 28 1.16 -30.57 -11.92
C LEU A 28 2.67 -30.86 -11.76
N PRO A 29 3.54 -30.11 -12.46
CA PRO A 29 4.98 -30.12 -12.21
C PRO A 29 5.29 -29.82 -10.75
N GLU A 30 6.33 -30.45 -10.20
CA GLU A 30 6.67 -30.32 -8.77
C GLU A 30 6.99 -28.88 -8.36
N GLU A 31 7.76 -28.16 -9.19
CA GLU A 31 8.07 -26.74 -8.97
C GLU A 31 6.79 -25.89 -8.86
N LEU A 32 5.78 -26.18 -9.69
CA LEU A 32 4.51 -25.48 -9.65
C LEU A 32 3.69 -25.85 -8.41
N LYS A 33 3.72 -27.12 -7.98
CA LYS A 33 3.08 -27.53 -6.72
C LYS A 33 3.70 -26.81 -5.54
N GLU A 34 5.02 -26.76 -5.45
CA GLU A 34 5.72 -26.06 -4.36
C GLU A 34 5.32 -24.57 -4.31
N GLN A 35 5.32 -23.89 -5.46
CA GLN A 35 4.93 -22.49 -5.55
C GLN A 35 3.46 -22.25 -5.14
N LEU A 36 2.52 -23.06 -5.66
CA LEU A 36 1.10 -22.94 -5.30
C LEU A 36 0.87 -23.29 -3.83
N LYS A 37 1.57 -24.29 -3.29
CA LYS A 37 1.52 -24.64 -1.87
C LYS A 37 1.98 -23.47 -1.01
N GLU A 38 3.11 -22.84 -1.32
CA GLU A 38 3.60 -21.66 -0.61
C GLU A 38 2.53 -20.56 -0.57
N TRP A 39 1.96 -20.21 -1.72
CA TRP A 39 0.93 -19.17 -1.82
C TRP A 39 -0.36 -19.51 -1.06
N LEU A 40 -0.82 -20.75 -1.13
CA LEU A 40 -2.01 -21.21 -0.41
C LEU A 40 -1.79 -21.23 1.11
N LEU A 41 -0.62 -21.68 1.57
CA LEU A 41 -0.25 -21.64 2.98
C LEU A 41 -0.09 -20.20 3.49
N GLY A 42 0.51 -19.30 2.69
CA GLY A 42 0.59 -17.87 2.98
C GLY A 42 -0.79 -17.24 3.14
N MET A 43 -1.76 -17.62 2.30
CA MET A 43 -3.15 -17.18 2.46
C MET A 43 -3.74 -17.64 3.80
N CYS A 44 -3.54 -18.90 4.20
CA CYS A 44 -4.02 -19.44 5.48
C CYS A 44 -3.41 -18.71 6.70
N GLY A 45 -2.09 -18.57 6.73
CA GLY A 45 -1.37 -17.93 7.84
C GLY A 45 -1.68 -16.43 8.01
N ASN A 46 -2.26 -15.81 6.99
CA ASN A 46 -2.74 -14.44 7.04
C ASN A 46 -4.22 -14.33 7.41
N ALA A 47 -5.03 -15.20 6.80
CA ALA A 47 -6.49 -15.15 6.89
C ALA A 47 -7.06 -15.66 8.22
N SER A 48 -6.23 -16.31 9.05
CA SER A 48 -6.64 -16.98 10.29
C SER A 48 -5.62 -16.80 11.40
N ASP A 49 -6.00 -17.18 12.62
CA ASP A 49 -5.08 -17.32 13.76
C ASP A 49 -4.43 -18.72 13.80
N GLU A 50 -4.51 -19.48 12.70
CA GLU A 50 -3.93 -20.82 12.61
C GLU A 50 -2.41 -20.79 12.67
N THR A 51 -1.85 -21.86 13.24
CA THR A 51 -0.41 -22.09 13.22
C THR A 51 0.02 -22.62 11.85
N GLU A 52 1.30 -22.49 11.53
CA GLU A 52 1.88 -23.07 10.30
C GLU A 52 1.60 -24.58 10.20
N ALA A 53 1.65 -25.29 11.33
CA ALA A 53 1.32 -26.71 11.40
C ALA A 53 -0.16 -27.00 11.07
N SER A 54 -1.08 -26.16 11.56
CA SER A 54 -2.52 -26.27 11.25
C SER A 54 -2.80 -26.00 9.77
N CYS A 55 -2.20 -24.95 9.21
CA CYS A 55 -2.32 -24.64 7.78
C CYS A 55 -1.79 -25.78 6.90
N ASN A 56 -0.62 -26.34 7.24
CA ASN A 56 -0.06 -27.49 6.51
C ASN A 56 -0.96 -28.73 6.61
N PHE A 57 -1.41 -29.07 7.82
CA PHE A 57 -2.30 -30.21 8.03
C PHE A 57 -3.59 -30.07 7.21
N SER A 58 -4.25 -28.91 7.29
CA SER A 58 -5.44 -28.62 6.51
C SER A 58 -5.15 -28.70 5.01
N PHE A 59 -4.07 -28.07 4.53
CA PHE A 59 -3.67 -28.13 3.13
C PHE A 59 -3.53 -29.58 2.64
N ASP A 60 -2.80 -30.42 3.37
CA ASP A 60 -2.56 -31.81 2.97
C ASP A 60 -3.86 -32.63 2.93
N GLN A 61 -4.82 -32.38 3.84
CA GLN A 61 -6.15 -32.97 3.80
C GLN A 61 -6.93 -32.57 2.53
N PHE A 62 -6.93 -31.28 2.20
CA PHE A 62 -7.62 -30.79 0.99
C PHE A 62 -6.93 -31.29 -0.29
N ALA A 63 -5.59 -31.38 -0.31
CA ALA A 63 -4.83 -31.94 -1.42
C ALA A 63 -5.15 -33.43 -1.66
N ALA A 64 -5.18 -34.23 -0.59
CA ALA A 64 -5.49 -35.66 -0.68
C ALA A 64 -6.92 -35.92 -1.20
N ASN A 65 -7.86 -35.02 -0.90
CA ASN A 65 -9.26 -35.12 -1.34
C ASN A 65 -9.54 -34.48 -2.70
N GLY A 66 -8.55 -33.84 -3.34
CA GLY A 66 -8.76 -33.10 -4.60
C GLY A 66 -9.55 -31.81 -4.44
N ASP A 67 -9.64 -31.27 -3.21
CA ASP A 67 -10.48 -30.12 -2.84
C ASP A 67 -9.68 -28.81 -2.68
N LEU A 68 -8.46 -28.69 -3.23
CA LEU A 68 -7.60 -27.52 -2.99
C LEU A 68 -8.23 -26.19 -3.40
N PHE A 69 -9.11 -26.16 -4.41
CA PHE A 69 -9.83 -24.94 -4.74
C PHE A 69 -10.78 -24.50 -3.62
N LYS A 70 -11.39 -25.45 -2.89
CA LYS A 70 -12.20 -25.16 -1.70
C LYS A 70 -11.32 -24.58 -0.57
N TYR A 71 -10.10 -25.07 -0.40
CA TYR A 71 -9.13 -24.48 0.53
C TYR A 71 -8.81 -23.03 0.17
N TYR A 72 -8.52 -22.74 -1.11
CA TYR A 72 -8.34 -21.36 -1.60
C TYR A 72 -9.56 -20.47 -1.28
N LYS A 73 -10.77 -20.93 -1.62
CA LYS A 73 -12.01 -20.18 -1.41
C LYS A 73 -12.28 -19.91 0.07
N TRP A 74 -11.88 -20.81 0.96
CA TRP A 74 -12.03 -20.66 2.41
C TRP A 74 -11.28 -19.42 2.92
N TYR A 75 -10.03 -19.23 2.50
CA TYR A 75 -9.20 -18.11 2.96
C TYR A 75 -9.33 -16.84 2.12
N LEU A 76 -9.85 -16.94 0.89
CA LEU A 76 -9.93 -15.86 -0.09
C LEU A 76 -10.46 -14.54 0.47
N ARG A 77 -11.57 -14.57 1.22
CA ARG A 77 -12.20 -13.34 1.72
C ARG A 77 -11.27 -12.54 2.64
N ASN A 78 -10.61 -13.22 3.58
CA ASN A 78 -9.76 -12.57 4.57
C ASN A 78 -8.41 -12.19 3.96
N SER A 79 -7.82 -13.04 3.09
CA SER A 79 -6.60 -12.68 2.36
C SER A 79 -6.83 -11.47 1.44
N LYS A 80 -8.00 -11.38 0.79
CA LYS A 80 -8.41 -10.19 0.02
C LYS A 80 -8.48 -8.95 0.90
N LYS A 81 -9.13 -9.03 2.05
CA LYS A 81 -9.22 -7.90 2.99
C LYS A 81 -7.83 -7.40 3.42
N MET A 82 -6.90 -8.31 3.69
CA MET A 82 -5.53 -7.95 4.05
C MET A 82 -4.77 -7.32 2.89
N TYR A 83 -4.90 -7.85 1.67
CA TYR A 83 -4.32 -7.22 0.49
C TYR A 83 -4.86 -5.80 0.29
N GLU A 84 -6.18 -5.62 0.35
CA GLU A 84 -6.84 -4.33 0.17
C GLU A 84 -6.48 -3.30 1.26
N ALA A 85 -6.11 -3.75 2.45
CA ALA A 85 -5.69 -2.84 3.53
C ALA A 85 -4.45 -2.01 3.14
N ASN A 86 -3.58 -2.52 2.27
CA ASN A 86 -2.41 -1.79 1.76
C ASN A 86 -2.77 -0.65 0.79
N PHE A 87 -4.05 -0.44 0.49
CA PHE A 87 -4.51 0.60 -0.45
C PHE A 87 -5.62 1.48 0.12
N LYS A 88 -5.96 1.30 1.41
CA LYS A 88 -7.10 1.94 2.04
C LYS A 88 -6.67 2.84 3.19
N ILE A 89 -7.30 4.00 3.27
CA ILE A 89 -7.21 4.94 4.39
C ILE A 89 -8.08 4.39 5.52
N GLU A 90 -7.43 3.96 6.61
CA GLU A 90 -8.11 3.44 7.79
C GLU A 90 -8.47 4.55 8.80
N SER A 91 -7.61 5.57 8.89
CA SER A 91 -7.75 6.68 9.84
C SER A 91 -7.84 7.99 9.07
N PRO A 92 -9.05 8.38 8.63
CA PRO A 92 -9.22 9.61 7.87
C PRO A 92 -9.00 10.84 8.75
N ARG A 93 -8.47 11.89 8.15
CA ARG A 93 -8.25 13.16 8.85
C ARG A 93 -9.42 14.12 8.67
N ASP A 94 -9.71 14.91 9.70
CA ASP A 94 -10.79 15.91 9.65
C ASP A 94 -10.36 17.21 8.96
N ASP A 95 -9.05 17.42 8.76
CA ASP A 95 -8.46 18.59 8.09
C ASP A 95 -8.26 18.38 6.58
N ILE A 96 -8.80 17.29 6.04
CA ILE A 96 -8.86 17.00 4.60
C ILE A 96 -10.33 16.82 4.20
N TYR A 97 -10.76 17.53 3.16
CA TYR A 97 -12.14 17.47 2.71
C TYR A 97 -12.27 17.70 1.21
N TRP A 98 -13.38 17.24 0.64
CA TRP A 98 -13.73 17.48 -0.75
C TRP A 98 -14.47 18.81 -0.93
N ASP A 99 -13.96 19.66 -1.82
CA ASP A 99 -14.64 20.85 -2.32
C ASP A 99 -15.25 20.55 -3.69
N SER A 100 -16.57 20.37 -3.72
CA SER A 100 -17.30 20.01 -4.93
C SER A 100 -17.39 21.12 -5.97
N GLU A 101 -17.27 22.39 -5.57
CA GLU A 101 -17.31 23.51 -6.51
C GLU A 101 -16.01 23.60 -7.30
N LYS A 102 -14.88 23.32 -6.64
CA LYS A 102 -13.55 23.27 -7.26
C LYS A 102 -13.19 21.93 -7.88
N ASN A 103 -13.96 20.89 -7.58
CA ASN A 103 -13.62 19.50 -7.90
C ASN A 103 -12.24 19.15 -7.31
N ALA A 104 -11.99 19.53 -6.05
CA ALA A 104 -10.67 19.45 -5.42
C ALA A 104 -10.72 18.84 -4.03
N PHE A 105 -9.71 18.05 -3.66
CA PHE A 105 -9.44 17.76 -2.26
C PHE A 105 -8.64 18.90 -1.65
N ILE A 106 -9.11 19.46 -0.54
CA ILE A 106 -8.41 20.50 0.19
C ILE A 106 -7.67 19.85 1.36
N SER A 107 -6.37 20.09 1.45
CA SER A 107 -5.54 19.66 2.59
C SER A 107 -4.95 20.88 3.29
N LEU A 108 -5.16 20.99 4.60
CA LEU A 108 -4.63 22.10 5.39
C LEU A 108 -3.18 21.83 5.81
N LEU A 109 -2.29 22.77 5.53
CA LEU A 109 -0.87 22.67 5.85
C LEU A 109 -0.39 23.93 6.58
N ARG A 110 0.51 23.79 7.54
CA ARG A 110 1.02 24.95 8.28
C ARG A 110 1.88 25.81 7.38
N ASN A 111 1.75 27.12 7.52
CA ASN A 111 2.69 28.06 6.91
C ASN A 111 4.13 27.73 7.34
N ASP A 112 5.03 27.61 6.37
CA ASP A 112 6.47 27.60 6.62
C ASP A 112 7.02 29.02 6.42
N SER A 113 7.99 29.39 7.25
CA SER A 113 8.77 30.62 7.04
C SER A 113 9.56 30.63 5.71
N ARG A 114 9.82 29.44 5.16
CA ARG A 114 10.54 29.20 3.91
C ARG A 114 9.58 29.08 2.73
N THR A 115 9.52 30.12 1.90
CA THR A 115 8.65 30.14 0.71
C THR A 115 9.05 29.10 -0.34
N ASP A 116 10.33 28.76 -0.44
CA ASP A 116 10.83 27.74 -1.37
C ASP A 116 10.26 26.35 -1.06
N ILE A 117 9.94 26.06 0.20
CA ILE A 117 9.31 24.82 0.63
C ILE A 117 7.84 24.79 0.26
N THR A 118 7.12 25.89 0.51
CA THR A 118 5.73 26.06 0.05
C THR A 118 5.61 25.85 -1.46
N ASP A 119 6.49 26.48 -2.24
CA ASP A 119 6.51 26.38 -3.70
C ASP A 119 6.87 24.95 -4.15
N ALA A 120 7.85 24.31 -3.51
CA ALA A 120 8.21 22.93 -3.81
C ALA A 120 7.07 21.95 -3.50
N LEU A 121 6.35 22.14 -2.40
CA LEU A 121 5.19 21.30 -2.06
C LEU A 121 4.07 21.47 -3.08
N LYS A 122 3.71 22.70 -3.45
CA LYS A 122 2.71 22.92 -4.51
C LYS A 122 3.15 22.28 -5.83
N LEU A 123 4.38 22.54 -6.25
CA LEU A 123 4.90 22.05 -7.52
C LEU A 123 4.96 20.52 -7.60
N ASN A 124 5.34 19.84 -6.51
CA ASN A 124 5.56 18.40 -6.52
C ASN A 124 4.34 17.62 -6.07
N VAL A 125 3.64 18.09 -5.04
CA VAL A 125 2.51 17.39 -4.43
C VAL A 125 1.23 17.66 -5.24
N GLU A 126 0.79 18.91 -5.41
CA GLU A 126 -0.47 19.20 -6.14
C GLU A 126 -0.38 18.69 -7.58
N ARG A 127 0.79 18.82 -8.22
CA ARG A 127 1.01 18.30 -9.57
C ARG A 127 0.99 16.78 -9.66
N ALA A 128 1.45 16.07 -8.62
CA ALA A 128 1.42 14.61 -8.61
C ALA A 128 0.00 14.11 -8.27
N TRP A 129 -0.67 14.76 -7.32
CA TRP A 129 -1.98 14.42 -6.81
C TRP A 129 -3.10 15.15 -7.57
N GLN A 130 -3.16 14.88 -8.88
CA GLN A 130 -4.24 15.34 -9.74
C GLN A 130 -4.62 14.25 -10.75
N GLY A 131 -5.89 14.24 -11.15
CA GLY A 131 -6.39 13.41 -12.22
C GLY A 131 -6.95 14.25 -13.37
N LYS A 132 -7.75 13.61 -14.22
CA LYS A 132 -8.33 14.27 -15.39
C LYS A 132 -9.21 15.46 -15.01
N ASP A 133 -10.05 15.28 -13.99
CA ASP A 133 -11.05 16.27 -13.60
C ASP A 133 -10.86 16.76 -12.16
N TRP A 134 -10.00 16.13 -11.35
CA TRP A 134 -9.81 16.47 -9.94
C TRP A 134 -8.37 16.83 -9.63
N HIS A 135 -8.14 17.54 -8.51
CA HIS A 135 -6.81 17.82 -8.00
C HIS A 135 -6.79 17.92 -6.47
N LEU A 136 -5.60 17.86 -5.90
CA LEU A 136 -5.32 18.23 -4.52
C LEU A 136 -4.91 19.72 -4.49
N GLU A 137 -5.50 20.49 -3.59
CA GLU A 137 -5.13 21.88 -3.29
C GLU A 137 -4.58 21.97 -1.87
N LEU A 138 -3.35 22.46 -1.73
CA LEU A 138 -2.72 22.70 -0.44
C LEU A 138 -3.06 24.10 0.06
N LYS A 139 -3.81 24.16 1.16
CA LYS A 139 -4.18 25.43 1.79
C LYS A 139 -3.29 25.69 3.00
N PHE A 140 -2.43 26.69 2.85
CA PHE A 140 -1.47 27.08 3.88
C PHE A 140 -2.14 27.99 4.92
N THR A 141 -2.16 27.59 6.19
CA THR A 141 -2.73 28.37 7.30
C THR A 141 -1.80 28.34 8.52
N PRO A 142 -1.81 29.35 9.40
CA PRO A 142 -0.94 29.34 10.60
C PRO A 142 -1.27 28.21 11.58
N ASP A 143 -2.54 27.80 11.67
CA ASP A 143 -3.05 26.91 12.71
C ASP A 143 -3.21 25.45 12.27
N ALA A 144 -2.82 25.10 11.04
CA ALA A 144 -2.90 23.72 10.57
C ALA A 144 -2.03 22.78 11.41
N ALA A 145 -2.50 21.55 11.59
CA ALA A 145 -1.80 20.50 12.33
C ALA A 145 -0.58 20.02 11.54
N VAL A 146 -0.76 19.69 10.26
CA VAL A 146 0.31 19.21 9.39
C VAL A 146 1.38 20.27 9.20
N HIS A 147 2.65 19.92 9.38
CA HIS A 147 3.77 20.84 9.15
C HIS A 147 5.06 20.12 8.79
N ILE A 148 5.99 20.87 8.21
CA ILE A 148 7.32 20.37 7.86
C ILE A 148 8.25 20.47 9.08
N ASN A 149 9.03 19.42 9.31
CA ASN A 149 10.14 19.42 10.24
C ASN A 149 11.45 19.15 9.50
N PHE A 150 12.44 20.02 9.67
CA PHE A 150 13.76 19.82 9.08
C PHE A 150 14.68 19.09 10.04
N GLN A 151 15.11 17.89 9.65
CA GLN A 151 16.01 17.05 10.41
C GLN A 151 17.25 16.71 9.57
N PRO A 152 18.42 17.30 9.85
CA PRO A 152 19.65 17.02 9.11
C PRO A 152 20.00 15.53 9.08
N GLY A 153 20.30 15.00 7.89
CA GLY A 153 20.69 13.61 7.68
C GLY A 153 19.56 12.59 7.76
N SER A 154 18.29 13.02 7.87
CA SER A 154 17.15 12.10 7.86
C SER A 154 16.72 11.76 6.43
N THR A 155 16.38 10.50 6.17
CA THR A 155 15.51 10.18 5.02
C THR A 155 14.13 10.79 5.26
N PRO A 156 13.38 11.19 4.22
CA PRO A 156 12.01 11.65 4.39
C PRO A 156 11.12 10.59 5.07
N TYR A 157 10.25 11.03 5.98
CA TYR A 157 9.23 10.18 6.63
C TYR A 157 8.10 11.02 7.24
N VAL A 158 6.92 10.43 7.37
CA VAL A 158 5.79 11.00 8.12
C VAL A 158 5.67 10.41 9.53
N MET A 159 5.48 11.28 10.53
CA MET A 159 5.14 10.89 11.90
C MET A 159 3.95 11.72 12.40
N GLY A 160 2.75 11.15 12.31
CA GLY A 160 1.51 11.86 12.63
C GLY A 160 1.31 13.05 11.69
N ASP A 161 1.41 14.26 12.22
CA ASP A 161 1.25 15.52 11.48
C ASP A 161 2.58 16.08 10.94
N LEU A 162 3.70 15.40 11.17
CA LEU A 162 5.03 15.87 10.81
C LEU A 162 5.50 15.23 9.52
N ILE A 163 5.83 16.05 8.51
CA ILE A 163 6.61 15.62 7.36
C ILE A 163 8.08 15.97 7.65
N ASN A 164 8.91 14.95 7.87
CA ASN A 164 10.32 15.14 8.18
C ASN A 164 11.15 15.14 6.90
N LEU A 165 12.07 16.09 6.77
CA LEU A 165 12.91 16.28 5.58
C LEU A 165 14.33 16.66 5.98
N ASP A 166 15.31 16.27 5.17
CA ASP A 166 16.67 16.80 5.30
C ASP A 166 16.72 18.23 4.72
N PRO A 167 17.08 19.27 5.50
CA PRO A 167 17.22 20.63 5.00
C PRO A 167 18.33 20.79 3.95
N THR A 168 19.25 19.84 3.85
CA THR A 168 20.40 19.87 2.92
C THR A 168 20.11 19.22 1.58
N SER A 169 19.03 18.43 1.45
CA SER A 169 18.62 17.82 0.19
C SER A 169 18.09 18.86 -0.78
N PRO A 170 18.62 18.96 -2.02
CA PRO A 170 18.10 19.90 -3.00
C PRO A 170 16.63 19.59 -3.35
N LEU A 171 15.75 20.58 -3.25
CA LEU A 171 14.32 20.46 -3.58
C LEU A 171 14.08 20.14 -5.07
N THR A 172 15.07 20.44 -5.92
CA THR A 172 15.05 20.14 -7.35
C THR A 172 15.51 18.73 -7.68
N GLU A 173 16.09 18.01 -6.71
CA GLU A 173 16.56 16.65 -6.93
C GLU A 173 15.36 15.70 -7.11
N LYS A 174 15.44 14.86 -8.15
CA LYS A 174 14.36 13.92 -8.48
C LYS A 174 13.96 13.03 -7.31
N TYR A 175 14.93 12.56 -6.52
CA TYR A 175 14.66 11.73 -5.35
C TYR A 175 13.85 12.49 -4.29
N THR A 176 14.27 13.70 -3.95
CA THR A 176 13.55 14.59 -3.01
C THR A 176 12.12 14.86 -3.48
N GLN A 177 11.93 15.15 -4.77
CA GLN A 177 10.59 15.37 -5.35
C GLN A 177 9.70 14.13 -5.26
N VAL A 178 10.29 12.95 -5.49
CA VAL A 178 9.58 11.68 -5.38
C VAL A 178 9.20 11.39 -3.92
N ALA A 179 10.10 11.67 -2.98
CA ALA A 179 9.81 11.51 -1.58
C ALA A 179 8.69 12.45 -1.13
N PHE A 180 8.72 13.73 -1.51
CA PHE A 180 7.64 14.68 -1.19
C PHE A 180 6.25 14.16 -1.55
N LYS A 181 6.08 13.70 -2.81
CA LYS A 181 4.77 13.23 -3.28
C LYS A 181 4.32 11.94 -2.57
N HIS A 182 5.26 11.07 -2.18
CA HIS A 182 4.99 9.81 -1.47
C HIS A 182 4.65 10.06 0.01
N GLU A 183 5.49 10.81 0.72
CA GLU A 183 5.26 11.20 2.11
C GLU A 183 3.94 11.97 2.26
N TYR A 184 3.62 12.84 1.30
CA TYR A 184 2.32 13.51 1.34
C TYR A 184 1.14 12.54 1.18
N GLY A 185 1.32 11.41 0.48
CA GLY A 185 0.33 10.33 0.47
C GLY A 185 0.03 9.77 1.85
N HIS A 186 1.02 9.68 2.73
CA HIS A 186 0.81 9.31 4.14
C HIS A 186 0.04 10.38 4.92
N ILE A 187 0.27 11.67 4.63
CA ILE A 187 -0.56 12.75 5.17
C ILE A 187 -2.01 12.61 4.71
N LEU A 188 -2.25 12.23 3.46
CA LEU A 188 -3.60 11.93 2.97
C LEU A 188 -4.22 10.68 3.62
N GLY A 189 -3.44 9.90 4.35
CA GLY A 189 -3.85 8.71 5.10
C GLY A 189 -3.59 7.39 4.36
N PHE A 190 -2.91 7.41 3.21
CA PHE A 190 -2.55 6.18 2.52
C PHE A 190 -1.42 5.44 3.24
N PRO A 191 -1.53 4.11 3.42
CA PRO A 191 -0.42 3.31 3.88
C PRO A 191 0.60 3.11 2.75
N ASP A 192 1.79 2.65 3.13
CA ASP A 192 2.70 2.03 2.19
C ASP A 192 2.07 0.79 1.56
N CYS A 193 2.30 0.62 0.25
CA CYS A 193 1.86 -0.57 -0.48
C CYS A 193 3.02 -1.48 -0.90
N TYR A 194 4.09 -1.47 -0.10
CA TYR A 194 5.05 -2.57 -0.04
C TYR A 194 4.88 -3.31 1.28
N VAL A 195 5.19 -4.61 1.28
CA VAL A 195 5.21 -5.40 2.52
C VAL A 195 6.63 -5.78 2.86
N GLU A 196 6.97 -5.65 4.14
CA GLU A 196 8.22 -6.12 4.69
C GLU A 196 7.94 -7.31 5.61
N PHE A 197 8.60 -8.43 5.35
CA PHE A 197 8.48 -9.60 6.20
C PHE A 197 9.77 -10.41 6.21
N TYR A 198 9.97 -11.17 7.29
CA TYR A 198 11.11 -12.06 7.41
C TYR A 198 10.75 -13.44 6.85
N ASP A 199 11.39 -13.84 5.76
CA ASP A 199 11.31 -15.19 5.24
C ASP A 199 12.17 -16.11 6.12
N LYS A 200 11.51 -16.89 6.97
CA LYS A 200 12.16 -17.81 7.90
C LYS A 200 12.92 -18.94 7.20
N LYS A 201 12.45 -19.39 6.03
CA LYS A 201 13.08 -20.50 5.29
C LYS A 201 14.43 -20.06 4.74
N ASN A 202 14.47 -18.87 4.16
CA ASN A 202 15.68 -18.32 3.54
C ASN A 202 16.51 -17.44 4.49
N GLN A 203 15.99 -17.13 5.67
CA GLN A 203 16.62 -16.27 6.68
C GLN A 203 16.95 -14.85 6.15
N VAL A 204 16.03 -14.27 5.38
CA VAL A 204 16.19 -12.96 4.77
C VAL A 204 15.00 -12.04 5.07
N MET A 205 15.28 -10.74 5.16
CA MET A 205 14.24 -9.72 5.08
C MET A 205 13.83 -9.54 3.63
N VAL A 206 12.53 -9.65 3.36
CA VAL A 206 11.93 -9.47 2.04
C VAL A 206 11.17 -8.16 2.03
N ILE A 207 11.50 -7.29 1.07
CA ILE A 207 10.71 -6.11 0.72
C ILE A 207 10.01 -6.45 -0.59
N TYR A 208 8.68 -6.53 -0.55
CA TYR A 208 7.88 -6.86 -1.72
C TYR A 208 7.00 -5.67 -2.11
N THR A 209 7.35 -5.03 -3.22
CA THR A 209 6.57 -3.95 -3.81
C THR A 209 5.40 -4.51 -4.61
N ILE A 210 4.17 -4.21 -4.20
CA ILE A 210 2.97 -4.81 -4.80
C ILE A 210 2.72 -4.32 -6.23
N ASP A 211 2.88 -3.02 -6.45
CA ASP A 211 2.64 -2.36 -7.75
C ASP A 211 3.71 -1.31 -8.02
N LEU A 212 4.63 -1.62 -8.95
CA LEU A 212 5.72 -0.72 -9.35
C LEU A 212 5.24 0.59 -9.99
N THR A 213 3.98 0.67 -10.38
CA THR A 213 3.38 1.85 -11.01
C THR A 213 2.62 2.72 -10.00
N ASN A 214 2.44 2.27 -8.76
CA ASN A 214 1.72 3.00 -7.72
C ASN A 214 2.69 3.87 -6.88
N ILE A 215 2.32 5.14 -6.68
CA ILE A 215 3.11 6.13 -5.93
C ILE A 215 3.39 5.74 -4.47
N MET A 216 2.50 4.99 -3.83
CA MET A 216 2.63 4.51 -2.46
C MET A 216 3.43 3.19 -2.36
N CYS A 217 3.82 2.62 -3.49
CA CYS A 217 4.52 1.34 -3.56
C CYS A 217 5.97 1.51 -4.02
N ALA A 218 6.20 2.45 -4.95
CA ALA A 218 7.47 2.55 -5.66
C ALA A 218 7.86 4.01 -5.95
N GLN A 219 9.17 4.28 -5.95
CA GLN A 219 9.74 5.59 -6.28
C GLN A 219 9.37 6.06 -7.71
N THR A 220 9.25 5.12 -8.65
CA THR A 220 8.83 5.39 -10.03
C THR A 220 7.32 5.47 -10.20
N GLY A 221 6.56 5.17 -9.15
CA GLY A 221 5.11 5.14 -9.19
C GLY A 221 4.46 6.50 -9.36
N GLN A 222 3.19 6.47 -9.74
CA GLN A 222 2.35 7.63 -10.00
C GLN A 222 1.00 7.49 -9.29
N VAL A 223 0.32 8.62 -9.13
CA VAL A 223 -1.06 8.62 -8.64
C VAL A 223 -1.93 7.94 -9.69
N GLN A 224 -2.58 6.86 -9.26
CA GLN A 224 -3.54 6.09 -10.03
C GLN A 224 -4.98 6.42 -9.65
N GLN A 225 -5.93 5.97 -10.48
CA GLN A 225 -7.38 6.10 -10.25
C GLN A 225 -7.81 5.58 -8.87
N LEU A 226 -7.22 4.48 -8.37
CA LEU A 226 -7.57 3.93 -7.06
C LEU A 226 -7.38 4.93 -5.91
N HIS A 227 -6.41 5.83 -6.01
CA HIS A 227 -6.20 6.83 -4.97
C HIS A 227 -7.31 7.86 -4.96
N PHE A 228 -7.77 8.29 -6.14
CA PHE A 228 -8.94 9.16 -6.23
C PHE A 228 -10.18 8.50 -5.66
N ASP A 229 -10.44 7.25 -6.05
CA ASP A 229 -11.61 6.51 -5.61
C ASP A 229 -11.61 6.36 -4.08
N GLU A 230 -10.43 6.14 -3.49
CA GLU A 230 -10.25 6.03 -2.05
C GLU A 230 -10.37 7.38 -1.32
N LEU A 231 -9.72 8.43 -1.82
CA LEU A 231 -9.90 9.79 -1.29
C LEU A 231 -11.37 10.20 -1.31
N ARG A 232 -12.08 9.90 -2.40
CA ARG A 232 -13.50 10.21 -2.54
C ARG A 232 -14.33 9.40 -1.55
N ARG A 233 -14.10 8.08 -1.44
CA ARG A 233 -14.78 7.21 -0.46
C ARG A 233 -14.69 7.77 0.96
N VAL A 234 -13.57 8.40 1.28
CA VAL A 234 -13.22 8.81 2.63
C VAL A 234 -13.61 10.25 2.94
N TYR A 235 -13.30 11.18 2.04
CA TYR A 235 -13.36 12.63 2.25
C TYR A 235 -14.49 13.35 1.49
N SER A 236 -15.27 12.67 0.63
CA SER A 236 -16.40 13.30 -0.08
C SER A 236 -17.75 13.10 0.61
N LYS A 237 -17.75 13.08 1.95
CA LYS A 237 -18.98 12.93 2.75
C LYS A 237 -19.79 14.21 2.79
#